data_AF-A0A1I2BGM5-F1
#
_entry.id   AF-A0A1I2BGM5-F1
#
_cell.length_a   1.000
_cell.length_b   1.000
_cell.length_c   1.000
_cell.angle_alpha   90.00
_cell.angle_beta   90.00
_cell.angle_gamma   90.00
#
_symmetry.space_group_name_H-M   'P 1'
#
loop_
_entity.id
_entity.type
_entity.pdbx_description
1 polymer ?
#
loop_
_entity_poly.entity_id
_entity_poly.type
_entity_poly.pdbx_seq_one_letter_code
_entity_poly.pdbx_strand_id
1 'polypeptide(L)'
;MSKAILFAQHHEVTAFDISREKVNMNNDRISPIADKDIEDVFASNDLHLTATTNKEKAFRDAAYVVISTPTNYDPKKNYFDTSSVECDIADVLAAHKEAVIVIKSTVPVGYT
;
A
#
# COMPACT_ATOMS: atom_id res chain seq x y z
N MET A 1 3.70 -4.30 0.61
CA MET A 1 3.86 -4.87 1.96
C MET A 1 5.04 -4.29 2.73
N SER A 2 6.29 -4.44 2.26
CA SER A 2 7.50 -4.02 3.01
C SER A 2 7.48 -2.59 3.57
N LYS A 3 6.98 -1.61 2.81
CA LYS A 3 6.88 -0.20 3.28
C LYS A 3 5.93 -0.03 4.45
N ALA A 4 4.78 -0.72 4.42
CA ALA A 4 3.78 -0.63 5.49
C ALA A 4 4.36 -1.12 6.81
N ILE A 5 5.13 -2.22 6.77
CA ILE A 5 5.78 -2.82 7.93
C ILE A 5 6.87 -1.90 8.50
N LEU A 6 7.66 -1.28 7.62
CA LEU A 6 8.67 -0.31 8.04
C LEU A 6 8.04 0.87 8.79
N PHE A 7 6.96 1.44 8.27
CA PHE A 7 6.28 2.57 8.92
C PHE A 7 5.53 2.15 10.19
N ALA A 8 4.95 0.94 10.20
CA ALA A 8 4.16 0.43 11.31
C ALA A 8 4.96 0.18 12.60
N GLN A 9 6.30 0.19 12.53
CA GLN A 9 7.15 0.14 13.73
C GLN A 9 7.12 1.43 14.55
N HIS A 10 6.70 2.56 13.95
CA HIS A 10 6.74 3.87 14.61
C HIS A 10 5.48 4.72 14.40
N HIS A 11 4.55 4.29 13.55
CA HIS A 11 3.34 5.02 13.18
C HIS A 11 2.16 4.09 13.01
N GLU A 12 0.94 4.60 13.17
CA GLU A 12 -0.28 3.87 12.84
C GLU A 12 -0.40 3.71 11.31
N VAL A 13 -0.46 2.46 10.85
CA VAL A 13 -0.53 2.14 9.42
C VAL A 13 -1.73 1.25 9.13
N THR A 14 -2.53 1.67 8.15
CA THR A 14 -3.60 0.86 7.56
C THR A 14 -3.18 0.40 6.16
N ALA A 15 -2.95 -0.90 5.98
CA ALA A 15 -2.67 -1.51 4.69
C ALA A 15 -3.96 -1.87 3.95
N PHE A 16 -4.16 -1.28 2.77
CA PHE A 16 -5.23 -1.69 1.85
C PHE A 16 -4.73 -2.79 0.90
N ASP A 17 -5.49 -3.88 0.76
CA ASP A 17 -5.28 -4.89 -0.29
C ASP A 17 -6.65 -5.42 -0.76
N ILE A 18 -6.75 -5.76 -2.05
CA ILE A 18 -7.97 -6.35 -2.63
C ILE A 18 -8.14 -7.82 -2.22
N SER A 19 -7.04 -8.50 -1.86
CA SER A 19 -7.05 -9.89 -1.40
C SER A 19 -7.41 -9.95 0.08
N ARG A 20 -8.61 -10.47 0.36
CA ARG A 20 -9.07 -10.72 1.74
C ARG A 20 -8.14 -11.68 2.48
N GLU A 21 -7.57 -12.66 1.79
CA GLU A 21 -6.59 -13.58 2.36
C GLU A 21 -5.38 -12.83 2.90
N LYS A 22 -4.76 -11.96 2.08
CA LYS A 22 -3.63 -11.14 2.52
C LYS A 22 -4.01 -10.21 3.67
N VAL A 23 -5.19 -9.62 3.63
CA VAL A 23 -5.69 -8.77 4.73
C VAL A 23 -5.78 -9.57 6.03
N ASN A 24 -6.34 -10.77 5.99
CA ASN A 24 -6.43 -11.62 7.17
C ASN A 24 -5.04 -12.02 7.68
N MET A 25 -4.15 -12.47 6.80
CA MET A 25 -2.76 -12.80 7.17
C MET A 25 -2.07 -11.64 7.89
N ASN A 26 -2.17 -10.41 7.36
CA ASN A 26 -1.58 -9.23 8.00
C ASN A 26 -2.16 -8.94 9.38
N ASN A 27 -3.49 -9.04 9.53
CA ASN A 27 -4.17 -8.83 10.81
C ASN A 27 -3.84 -9.93 11.83
N ASP A 28 -3.59 -11.16 11.36
CA ASP A 28 -3.16 -12.30 12.17
C ASP A 28 -1.64 -12.31 12.44
N ARG A 29 -0.92 -11.25 12.02
CA ARG A 29 0.54 -11.12 12.09
C ARG A 29 1.30 -12.25 11.40
N ILE A 30 0.76 -12.72 10.27
CA ILE A 30 1.38 -13.71 9.39
C ILE A 30 1.84 -13.00 8.12
N SER A 31 3.11 -13.13 7.77
CA SER A 31 3.63 -12.49 6.55
C SER A 31 2.97 -13.09 5.29
N PRO A 32 2.40 -12.26 4.39
CA PRO A 32 1.86 -12.72 3.11
C PRO A 32 2.95 -13.02 2.07
N ILE A 33 4.22 -12.75 2.37
CA ILE A 33 5.36 -13.03 1.48
C ILE A 33 6.49 -13.71 2.27
N ALA A 34 7.20 -14.63 1.63
CA ALA A 34 8.36 -15.29 2.25
C ALA A 34 9.54 -14.32 2.28
N ASP A 35 9.73 -13.66 3.41
CA ASP A 35 10.78 -12.66 3.66
C ASP A 35 11.12 -12.68 5.17
N LYS A 36 12.35 -13.07 5.48
CA LYS A 36 12.81 -13.32 6.85
C LYS A 36 12.71 -12.08 7.72
N ASP A 37 13.07 -10.92 7.19
CA ASP A 37 13.09 -9.67 7.94
C ASP A 37 11.66 -9.24 8.27
N ILE A 38 10.74 -9.43 7.33
CA ILE A 38 9.32 -9.15 7.54
C ILE A 38 8.71 -10.11 8.57
N GLU A 39 8.99 -11.40 8.47
CA GLU A 39 8.52 -12.42 9.43
C GLU A 39 9.01 -12.09 10.85
N ASP A 40 10.27 -11.68 10.99
CA ASP A 40 10.84 -11.29 12.29
C ASP A 40 10.19 -10.03 12.87
N VAL A 41 9.83 -9.06 12.02
CA VAL A 41 9.07 -7.87 12.47
C VAL A 41 7.63 -8.24 12.86
N PHE A 42 6.97 -9.14 12.14
CA PHE A 42 5.63 -9.61 12.54
C PHE A 42 5.63 -10.36 13.88
N ALA A 43 6.73 -11.03 14.22
CA ALA A 43 6.93 -11.66 15.52
C ALA A 43 7.25 -10.66 16.65
N SER A 44 7.59 -9.40 16.32
CA SER A 44 7.78 -8.33 17.30
C SER A 44 6.44 -7.90 17.93
N ASN A 45 6.49 -7.41 19.16
CA ASN A 45 5.29 -6.90 19.85
C ASN A 45 4.92 -5.47 19.43
N ASP A 46 5.85 -4.72 18.84
CA ASP A 46 5.72 -3.28 18.55
C ASP A 46 5.44 -3.04 17.06
N LEU A 47 4.25 -3.45 16.62
CA LEU A 47 3.79 -3.29 15.23
C LEU A 47 2.36 -2.75 15.19
N HIS A 48 2.24 -1.50 14.75
CA HIS A 48 1.01 -0.72 14.60
C HIS A 48 0.44 -0.85 13.19
N LEU A 49 0.11 -2.10 12.82
CA LEU A 49 -0.39 -2.43 11.48
C LEU A 49 -1.80 -2.99 11.58
N THR A 50 -2.72 -2.40 10.82
CA THR A 50 -4.01 -3.00 10.50
C THR A 50 -4.15 -3.15 8.98
N ALA A 51 -4.93 -4.12 8.53
CA ALA A 51 -5.19 -4.34 7.11
C ALA A 51 -6.70 -4.36 6.83
N THR A 52 -7.10 -3.84 5.67
CA THR A 52 -8.50 -3.79 5.26
C THR A 52 -8.68 -3.92 3.75
N THR A 53 -9.84 -4.44 3.33
CA THR A 53 -10.28 -4.41 1.93
C THR A 53 -11.21 -3.21 1.66
N ASN A 54 -11.40 -2.31 2.62
CA ASN A 54 -12.30 -1.16 2.50
C ASN A 54 -11.49 0.13 2.29
N LYS A 55 -11.59 0.69 1.08
CA LYS A 55 -10.86 1.91 0.67
C LYS A 55 -11.20 3.12 1.55
N GLU A 56 -12.48 3.37 1.81
CA GLU A 56 -12.88 4.50 2.66
C GLU A 56 -12.28 4.38 4.06
N LYS A 57 -12.27 3.18 4.66
CA LYS A 57 -11.64 2.96 5.98
C LYS A 57 -10.13 3.18 5.93
N ALA A 58 -9.48 2.81 4.83
CA ALA A 58 -8.04 2.96 4.68
C ALA A 58 -7.61 4.43 4.53
N PHE A 59 -8.42 5.28 3.89
CA PHE A 59 -7.99 6.61 3.47
C PHE A 59 -8.57 7.77 4.29
N ARG A 60 -9.72 7.58 4.96
CA ARG A 60 -10.50 8.66 5.60
C ARG A 60 -9.69 9.57 6.54
N ASP A 61 -8.79 8.99 7.32
CA ASP A 61 -8.04 9.70 8.36
C ASP A 61 -6.53 9.73 8.05
N ALA A 62 -6.13 9.39 6.82
CA ALA A 62 -4.73 9.25 6.44
C ALA A 62 -4.10 10.62 6.13
N ALA A 63 -3.06 10.98 6.88
CA ALA A 63 -2.21 12.13 6.56
C ALA A 63 -1.37 11.89 5.29
N TYR A 64 -0.90 10.65 5.11
CA TYR A 64 -0.13 10.20 3.96
C TYR A 64 -0.73 8.92 3.39
N VAL A 65 -0.82 8.83 2.06
CA VAL A 65 -1.16 7.58 1.36
C VAL A 65 -0.02 7.19 0.44
N VAL A 66 0.57 6.02 0.69
CA VAL A 66 1.68 5.50 -0.11
C VAL A 66 1.14 4.51 -1.14
N ILE A 67 1.11 4.91 -2.41
CA ILE A 67 0.65 4.06 -3.50
C ILE A 67 1.83 3.21 -3.98
N SER A 68 1.67 1.89 -3.90
CA SER A 68 2.67 0.90 -4.31
C SER A 68 2.04 -0.26 -5.10
N THR A 69 0.96 0.03 -5.83
CA THR A 69 0.30 -0.94 -6.70
C THR A 69 1.17 -1.29 -7.91
N PRO A 70 1.07 -2.52 -8.43
CA PRO A 70 1.87 -2.95 -9.57
C PRO A 70 1.62 -2.06 -10.80
N THR A 71 2.70 -1.71 -11.48
CA THR A 71 2.73 -1.03 -12.78
C THR A 71 3.44 -1.96 -13.76
N ASN A 72 2.83 -2.23 -14.91
CA ASN A 72 3.40 -3.15 -15.89
C ASN A 72 3.96 -2.39 -17.09
N TYR A 73 5.20 -2.69 -17.47
CA TYR A 73 5.83 -2.10 -18.64
C TYR A 73 5.67 -3.02 -19.85
N ASP A 74 5.10 -2.51 -20.94
CA ASP A 74 5.07 -3.16 -22.23
C ASP A 74 6.25 -2.66 -23.09
N PRO A 75 7.34 -3.44 -23.23
CA PRO A 75 8.51 -3.04 -24.01
C PRO A 75 8.23 -2.98 -25.51
N LYS A 76 7.18 -3.65 -26.02
CA LYS A 76 6.81 -3.62 -27.44
C LYS A 76 6.11 -2.32 -27.80
N LYS A 77 5.36 -1.76 -26.85
CA LYS A 77 4.64 -0.48 -27.00
C LYS A 77 5.38 0.71 -26.40
N ASN A 78 6.49 0.47 -25.70
CA ASN A 78 7.23 1.47 -24.93
C ASN A 78 6.29 2.25 -23.98
N TYR A 79 5.45 1.52 -23.25
CA TYR A 79 4.34 2.07 -22.47
C TYR A 79 4.28 1.44 -21.08
N PHE A 80 4.08 2.26 -20.04
CA PHE A 80 3.73 1.78 -18.70
C PHE A 80 2.21 1.83 -18.52
N ASP A 81 1.61 0.72 -18.13
CA ASP A 81 0.26 0.71 -17.63
C ASP A 81 0.25 1.21 -16.18
N THR A 82 -0.20 2.45 -16.01
CA THR A 82 -0.36 3.13 -14.72
C THR A 82 -1.82 3.19 -14.26
N SER A 83 -2.74 2.48 -14.92
CA SER A 83 -4.18 2.54 -14.63
C SER A 83 -4.52 2.21 -13.17
N SER A 84 -3.76 1.28 -12.55
CA SER A 84 -3.87 0.95 -11.13
C SER A 84 -3.56 2.17 -10.24
N VAL A 85 -2.48 2.88 -10.53
CA VAL A 85 -2.05 4.07 -9.79
C VAL A 85 -3.07 5.20 -9.95
N GLU A 86 -3.58 5.44 -11.15
CA GLU A 86 -4.61 6.46 -11.41
C GLU A 86 -5.91 6.17 -10.62
N CYS A 87 -6.36 4.91 -10.63
CA CYS A 87 -7.52 4.49 -9.85
C CYS A 87 -7.32 4.73 -8.35
N ASP A 88 -6.16 4.34 -7.81
CA ASP A 88 -5.85 4.54 -6.39
C ASP A 88 -5.80 6.04 -6.03
N ILE A 89 -5.22 6.89 -6.89
CA ILE A 89 -5.23 8.35 -6.69
C ILE A 89 -6.66 8.88 -6.64
N ALA A 90 -7.51 8.48 -7.60
CA ALA A 90 -8.89 8.91 -7.65
C ALA A 90 -9.67 8.49 -6.40
N ASP A 91 -9.47 7.26 -5.92
CA ASP A 91 -10.11 6.76 -4.70
C ASP A 91 -9.66 7.52 -3.45
N VAL A 92 -8.37 7.83 -3.34
CA VAL A 92 -7.84 8.64 -2.23
C VAL A 92 -8.44 10.03 -2.25
N LEU A 93 -8.44 10.70 -3.40
CA LEU A 93 -9.00 12.05 -3.54
C LEU A 93 -10.52 12.09 -3.32
N ALA A 94 -11.24 10.99 -3.63
CA ALA A 94 -12.66 10.88 -3.33
C ALA A 94 -12.92 10.71 -1.83
N ALA A 95 -12.08 9.95 -1.13
CA ALA A 95 -12.24 9.66 0.29
C ALA A 95 -11.69 10.76 1.22
N HIS A 96 -10.53 11.32 0.91
CA HIS A 96 -9.83 12.31 1.74
C HIS A 96 -8.90 13.21 0.90
N LYS A 97 -9.40 14.38 0.50
CA LYS A 97 -8.70 15.32 -0.40
C LYS A 97 -7.42 15.93 0.17
N GLU A 98 -7.28 15.96 1.49
CA GLU A 98 -6.14 16.59 2.17
C GLU A 98 -4.97 15.61 2.38
N ALA A 99 -5.15 14.33 2.05
CA ALA A 99 -4.09 13.33 2.17
C ALA A 99 -2.94 13.64 1.21
N VAL A 100 -1.71 13.60 1.71
CA VAL A 100 -0.53 13.68 0.86
C VAL A 100 -0.31 12.33 0.19
N ILE A 101 -0.40 12.30 -1.14
CA ILE A 101 -0.17 11.09 -1.92
C ILE A 101 1.32 10.95 -2.24
N VAL A 102 1.90 9.81 -1.90
CA VAL A 102 3.29 9.44 -2.23
C VAL A 102 3.27 8.24 -3.16
N ILE A 103 3.64 8.47 -4.42
CA ILE A 103 3.72 7.40 -5.42
C ILE A 103 5.09 6.73 -5.30
N LYS A 104 5.09 5.44 -4.96
CA LYS A 104 6.28 4.58 -4.91
C LYS A 104 6.30 3.52 -6.00
N SER A 105 5.18 3.31 -6.69
CA SER A 105 5.15 2.51 -7.92
C SER A 105 6.08 3.09 -8.98
N THR A 106 6.61 2.24 -9.85
CA THR A 106 7.47 2.68 -10.97
C THR A 106 6.59 3.37 -12.01
N VAL A 107 6.81 4.67 -12.23
CA VAL A 107 6.04 5.47 -13.18
C VAL A 107 6.95 6.13 -14.23
N PRO A 108 6.42 6.51 -15.42
CA PRO A 108 7.18 7.23 -16.44
C PRO A 108 7.74 8.58 -15.96
N VAL A 109 8.75 9.08 -16.67
CA VAL A 109 9.23 10.46 -16.47
C VAL A 109 8.13 11.43 -16.91
N GLY A 110 7.88 12.47 -16.10
CA GLY A 110 6.82 13.46 -16.35
C GLY A 110 5.42 13.02 -15.93
N TYR A 111 5.31 11.97 -15.11
CA TYR A 111 4.02 11.47 -14.62
C TYR A 111 3.33 12.41 -13.61
N THR A 112 4.12 13.06 -12.75
CA THR A 112 3.65 14.00 -11.72
C THR A 112 3.93 15.44 -12.09
#